data_AF-A0A1S7LJM9-F1
#
_entry.id   AF-A0A1S7LJM9-F1
#
_cell.length_a   1.000
_cell.length_b   1.000
_cell.length_c   1.000
_cell.angle_alpha   90.00
_cell.angle_beta   90.00
_cell.angle_gamma   90.00
#
_symmetry.space_group_name_H-M   'P 1'
#
loop_
_entity.id
_entity.type
_entity.pdbx_description
1 polymer ?
#
loop_
_entity_poly.entity_id
_entity_poly.type
_entity_poly.pdbx_seq_one_letter_code
_entity_poly.pdbx_strand_id
1 'polypeptide(L)'
;MAEWQSRAGEDCDLLELLLRPTQRLARAYHCPTPGGLGCPRRIVLHENGDVFAVCANEERSCDTLSLEMADIIVYEMDVRQLAQRIAGALEVPFSFSDKNYPHGVIKIGEDHPYHDQSLQVFMALHGSREKLRSTALELSVLTQSPFLLLILTQERSTDLDSLLSKRKSIHLPMDQAFRFGSYGELKAQQPATFALASLRNALAPQAQNRGLTELFPTPASASWKSLILEFHADELMLAKCGSVVRRVEPEHMGMKNRKSGRPTHQWTMLRALAITEGTLPLPAPEEQDRIKKQKSELSRKLKAYFQLSHEPIPWKQGKKYWEAEFQIRGVNLREPTNDDSEEQTDDVWDDEYASRHYSPFAAHP
;
A
#
# COMPACT_ATOMS: atom_id res chain seq x y z
N MET A 1 4.60 -1.47 -37.47
CA MET A 1 4.53 -2.71 -36.65
C MET A 1 5.67 -3.70 -36.96
N ALA A 2 6.09 -3.82 -38.22
CA ALA A 2 7.09 -4.79 -38.69
C ALA A 2 8.41 -4.85 -37.86
N GLU A 3 8.95 -3.72 -37.39
CA GLU A 3 10.16 -3.73 -36.55
C GLU A 3 9.95 -4.49 -35.23
N TRP A 4 8.80 -4.28 -34.57
CA TRP A 4 8.48 -4.94 -33.31
C TRP A 4 8.24 -6.44 -33.50
N GLN A 5 7.56 -6.83 -34.58
CA GLN A 5 7.41 -8.24 -34.97
C GLN A 5 8.76 -8.92 -35.19
N SER A 6 9.68 -8.24 -35.89
CA SER A 6 11.03 -8.78 -36.11
C SER A 6 11.85 -8.93 -34.83
N ARG A 7 11.63 -8.08 -33.82
CA ARG A 7 12.39 -8.09 -32.56
C ARG A 7 11.78 -9.01 -31.50
N ALA A 8 10.45 -9.03 -31.39
CA ALA A 8 9.72 -9.76 -30.36
C ALA A 8 9.28 -11.16 -30.81
N GLY A 9 9.24 -11.44 -32.11
CA GLY A 9 8.82 -12.73 -32.63
C GLY A 9 7.41 -13.09 -32.17
N GLU A 10 7.28 -14.28 -31.58
CA GLU A 10 6.01 -14.82 -31.06
C GLU A 10 5.40 -13.98 -29.93
N ASP A 11 6.21 -13.18 -29.23
CA ASP A 11 5.74 -12.30 -28.14
C ASP A 11 5.19 -10.95 -28.65
N CYS A 12 5.16 -10.71 -29.97
CA CYS A 12 4.75 -9.42 -30.51
C CYS A 12 3.30 -9.07 -30.15
N ASP A 13 2.40 -10.05 -30.15
CA ASP A 13 0.98 -9.85 -29.80
C ASP A 13 0.81 -9.32 -28.37
N LEU A 14 1.70 -9.70 -27.45
CA LEU A 14 1.72 -9.20 -26.08
C LEU A 14 2.15 -7.73 -26.01
N LEU A 15 3.04 -7.32 -26.93
CA LEU A 15 3.56 -5.96 -27.01
C LEU A 15 2.63 -5.01 -27.76
N GLU A 16 1.79 -5.48 -28.68
CA GLU A 16 0.90 -4.59 -29.45
C GLU A 16 0.04 -3.69 -28.55
N LEU A 17 -0.40 -4.22 -27.41
CA LEU A 17 -1.18 -3.50 -26.39
C LEU A 17 -0.38 -2.45 -25.61
N LEU A 18 0.92 -2.35 -25.84
CA LEU A 18 1.88 -1.42 -25.25
C LEU A 18 2.53 -0.52 -26.31
N LEU A 19 2.14 -0.64 -27.59
CA LEU A 19 2.69 0.13 -28.68
C LEU A 19 1.70 1.20 -29.12
N ARG A 20 2.23 2.39 -29.41
CA ARG A 20 1.46 3.48 -30.01
C ARG A 20 2.08 3.92 -31.33
N PRO A 21 1.26 4.23 -32.35
CA PRO A 21 1.76 4.74 -33.61
C PRO A 21 2.36 6.15 -33.40
N THR A 22 3.48 6.41 -34.07
CA THR A 22 4.07 7.75 -34.15
C THR A 22 3.69 8.41 -35.47
N GLN A 23 3.96 9.71 -35.60
CA GLN A 23 3.84 10.41 -36.90
C GLN A 23 5.05 10.18 -37.82
N ARG A 24 6.00 9.32 -37.43
CA ARG A 24 7.20 9.06 -38.22
C ARG A 24 6.96 7.87 -39.14
N LEU A 25 7.40 8.02 -40.37
CA LEU A 25 7.47 6.93 -41.34
C LEU A 25 8.89 6.35 -41.37
N ALA A 26 8.96 5.03 -41.48
CA ALA A 26 10.19 4.30 -41.67
C ALA A 26 10.83 4.72 -43.00
N ARG A 27 12.16 4.84 -43.01
CA ARG A 27 12.94 5.16 -44.24
C ARG A 27 13.53 3.91 -44.87
N ALA A 28 13.58 2.82 -44.12
CA ALA A 28 14.12 1.57 -44.55
C ALA A 28 13.28 0.40 -44.00
N TYR A 29 13.28 -0.71 -44.73
CA TYR A 29 12.54 -1.92 -44.42
C TYR A 29 13.50 -3.11 -44.37
N HIS A 30 13.18 -4.12 -43.54
CA HIS A 30 14.03 -5.29 -43.37
C HIS A 30 14.24 -6.04 -44.70
N CYS A 31 15.45 -6.57 -44.90
CA CYS A 31 15.81 -7.40 -46.04
C CYS A 31 16.04 -8.85 -45.56
N PRO A 32 15.26 -9.84 -46.04
CA PRO A 32 15.39 -11.24 -45.64
C PRO A 32 16.65 -11.89 -46.23
N THR A 33 17.22 -11.32 -47.30
CA THR A 33 18.44 -11.79 -47.95
C THR A 33 19.47 -10.65 -47.99
N PRO A 34 19.97 -10.20 -46.83
CA PRO A 34 20.86 -9.05 -46.79
C PRO A 34 22.20 -9.38 -47.45
N GLY A 35 22.61 -8.58 -48.44
CA GLY A 35 24.00 -8.52 -48.89
C GLY A 35 24.81 -7.53 -48.04
N GLY A 36 26.13 -7.73 -47.93
CA GLY A 36 27.05 -6.79 -47.27
C GLY A 36 26.66 -6.43 -45.83
N LEU A 37 26.68 -5.13 -45.49
CA LEU A 37 26.40 -4.53 -44.16
C LEU A 37 24.93 -4.67 -43.66
N GLY A 38 24.20 -5.71 -44.05
CA GLY A 38 22.81 -5.87 -43.66
C GLY A 38 21.82 -5.09 -44.54
N CYS A 39 22.15 -4.84 -45.82
CA CYS A 39 21.53 -3.83 -46.69
C CYS A 39 19.99 -3.75 -46.56
N PRO A 40 19.47 -2.74 -45.83
CA PRO A 40 18.04 -2.60 -45.65
C PRO A 40 17.42 -2.00 -46.91
N ARG A 41 16.21 -2.43 -47.28
CA ARG A 41 15.49 -1.87 -48.44
C ARG A 41 15.15 -0.42 -48.16
N ARG A 42 15.28 0.46 -49.16
CA ARG A 42 14.84 1.86 -49.06
C ARG A 42 13.34 1.96 -49.32
N ILE A 43 12.62 2.74 -48.50
CA ILE A 43 11.19 2.99 -48.72
C ILE A 43 11.02 4.14 -49.73
N VAL A 44 10.14 3.95 -50.71
CA VAL A 44 9.74 4.92 -51.74
C VAL A 44 8.23 5.11 -51.66
N LEU A 45 7.82 6.36 -51.48
CA LEU A 45 6.43 6.80 -51.45
C LEU A 45 6.11 7.51 -52.77
N HIS A 46 5.11 7.02 -53.49
CA HIS A 46 4.62 7.65 -54.71
C HIS A 46 3.47 8.63 -54.40
N GLU A 47 3.26 9.61 -55.29
CA GLU A 47 2.23 10.65 -55.12
C GLU A 47 0.79 10.09 -55.07
N ASN A 48 0.58 8.92 -55.67
CA ASN A 48 -0.70 8.21 -55.65
C ASN A 48 -0.97 7.45 -54.34
N GLY A 49 -0.03 7.46 -53.39
CA GLY A 49 -0.13 6.79 -52.10
C GLY A 49 0.51 5.39 -52.06
N ASP A 50 1.04 4.89 -53.17
CA ASP A 50 1.70 3.59 -53.19
C ASP A 50 3.03 3.63 -52.42
N VAL A 51 3.27 2.58 -51.64
CA VAL A 51 4.49 2.41 -50.84
C VAL A 51 5.26 1.20 -51.34
N PHE A 52 6.54 1.39 -51.66
CA PHE A 52 7.43 0.31 -52.07
C PHE A 52 8.70 0.28 -51.23
N ALA A 53 9.16 -0.93 -50.87
CA ALA A 53 10.51 -1.14 -50.37
C ALA A 53 11.40 -1.68 -51.50
N VAL A 54 12.40 -0.90 -51.90
CA VAL A 54 13.30 -1.21 -53.02
C VAL A 54 14.70 -1.58 -52.52
N CYS A 55 15.40 -2.46 -53.23
CA CYS A 55 16.81 -2.78 -52.93
C CYS A 55 17.67 -1.52 -52.95
N ALA A 56 18.54 -1.35 -51.96
CA ALA A 56 19.45 -0.21 -51.86
C ALA A 56 20.87 -0.49 -52.39
N ASN A 57 21.14 -1.70 -52.91
CA ASN A 57 22.40 -2.03 -53.57
C ASN A 57 22.47 -1.45 -55.00
N GLU A 58 23.69 -1.15 -55.47
CA GLU A 58 23.94 -0.72 -56.85
C GLU A 58 23.48 -1.79 -57.86
N GLU A 59 23.84 -3.05 -57.60
CA GLU A 59 23.26 -4.21 -58.29
C GLU A 59 22.13 -4.80 -57.44
N ARG A 60 20.90 -4.78 -57.97
CA ARG A 60 19.71 -5.27 -57.26
C ARG A 60 19.89 -6.73 -56.87
N SER A 61 19.94 -6.98 -55.58
CA SER A 61 20.10 -8.33 -55.01
C SER A 61 18.81 -8.88 -54.39
N CYS A 62 17.75 -8.08 -54.33
CA CYS A 62 16.45 -8.50 -53.79
C CYS A 62 15.29 -7.80 -54.50
N ASP A 63 14.13 -8.46 -54.50
CA ASP A 63 12.91 -7.94 -55.13
C ASP A 63 12.33 -6.73 -54.39
N THR A 64 11.64 -5.88 -55.16
CA THR A 64 10.81 -4.79 -54.64
C THR A 64 9.58 -5.36 -53.96
N LEU A 65 9.26 -4.87 -52.76
CA LEU A 65 8.06 -5.24 -52.03
C LEU A 65 7.04 -4.10 -52.11
N SER A 66 5.79 -4.41 -52.42
CA SER A 66 4.66 -3.50 -52.20
C SER A 66 4.30 -3.54 -50.71
N LEU A 67 4.14 -2.37 -50.10
CA LEU A 67 3.79 -2.21 -48.69
C LEU A 67 2.52 -1.40 -48.55
N GLU A 68 1.85 -1.53 -47.41
CA GLU A 68 0.80 -0.64 -46.98
C GLU A 68 1.37 0.50 -46.12
N MET A 69 0.61 1.58 -45.97
CA MET A 69 0.99 2.69 -45.08
C MET A 69 1.21 2.21 -43.64
N ALA A 70 0.43 1.23 -43.17
CA ALA A 70 0.55 0.64 -41.84
C ALA A 70 1.90 -0.06 -41.60
N ASP A 71 2.54 -0.58 -42.65
CA ASP A 71 3.82 -1.28 -42.56
C ASP A 71 4.98 -0.33 -42.29
N ILE A 72 4.86 0.92 -42.74
CA ILE A 72 5.91 1.93 -42.62
C ILE A 72 5.67 2.92 -41.48
N ILE A 73 4.56 2.85 -40.75
CA ILE A 73 4.37 3.62 -39.52
C ILE A 73 5.34 3.09 -38.46
N VAL A 74 6.13 3.99 -37.89
CA VAL A 74 7.00 3.68 -36.75
C VAL A 74 6.15 3.67 -35.49
N TYR A 75 6.24 2.59 -34.72
CA TYR A 75 5.58 2.45 -33.43
C TYR A 75 6.61 2.62 -32.33
N GLU A 76 6.21 3.24 -31.23
CA GLU A 76 7.02 3.36 -30.03
C GLU A 76 6.32 2.72 -28.83
N MET A 77 7.10 2.36 -27.82
CA MET A 77 6.56 1.86 -26.56
C MET A 77 5.82 2.99 -25.83
N ASP A 78 4.54 2.75 -25.51
CA ASP A 78 3.80 3.60 -24.59
C ASP A 78 4.27 3.32 -23.15
N VAL A 79 5.33 4.04 -22.76
CA VAL A 79 5.96 3.91 -21.45
C VAL A 79 4.98 4.20 -20.31
N ARG A 80 4.00 5.09 -20.53
CA ARG A 80 2.99 5.42 -19.52
C ARG A 80 2.01 4.27 -19.32
N GLN A 81 1.57 3.65 -20.41
CA GLN A 81 0.70 2.48 -20.37
C GLN A 81 1.42 1.27 -19.75
N LEU A 82 2.70 1.07 -20.08
CA LEU A 82 3.55 0.07 -19.42
C LEU A 82 3.63 0.33 -17.91
N ALA A 83 3.95 1.56 -17.50
CA ALA A 83 4.00 1.96 -16.09
C ALA A 83 2.67 1.73 -15.36
N GLN A 84 1.54 2.01 -16.02
CA GLN A 84 0.21 1.80 -15.45
C GLN A 84 -0.10 0.32 -15.24
N ARG A 85 0.23 -0.54 -16.21
CA ARG A 85 0.07 -1.99 -16.08
C ARG A 85 0.98 -2.57 -15.00
N ILE A 86 2.22 -2.07 -14.88
CA ILE A 86 3.13 -2.45 -13.81
C ILE A 86 2.57 -2.05 -12.44
N ALA A 87 2.13 -0.80 -12.27
CA ALA A 87 1.55 -0.33 -11.01
C ALA A 87 0.32 -1.15 -10.62
N GLY A 88 -0.55 -1.47 -11.60
CA GLY A 88 -1.70 -2.36 -11.39
C GLY A 88 -1.30 -3.79 -10.98
N ALA A 89 -0.30 -4.38 -11.64
CA ALA A 89 0.21 -5.71 -11.31
C ALA A 89 0.83 -5.77 -9.91
N LEU A 90 1.42 -4.66 -9.44
CA LEU A 90 2.00 -4.51 -8.12
C LEU A 90 1.00 -4.11 -7.02
N GLU A 91 -0.25 -3.82 -7.39
CA GLU A 91 -1.27 -3.28 -6.48
C GLU A 91 -0.77 -2.01 -5.76
N VAL A 92 -0.13 -1.10 -6.50
CA VAL A 92 0.35 0.20 -6.03
C VAL A 92 -0.44 1.31 -6.72
N PRO A 93 -0.89 2.36 -6.01
CA PRO A 93 -1.56 3.49 -6.65
C PRO A 93 -0.69 4.11 -7.76
N PHE A 94 -1.26 4.22 -8.96
CA PHE A 94 -0.55 4.71 -10.13
C PHE A 94 -0.25 6.21 -9.99
N SER A 95 1.04 6.55 -10.07
CA SER A 95 1.54 7.92 -9.93
C SER A 95 2.71 8.12 -10.88
N PHE A 96 2.40 8.57 -12.10
CA PHE A 96 3.38 8.70 -13.19
C PHE A 96 4.10 10.05 -13.15
N SER A 97 5.44 10.02 -13.12
CA SER A 97 6.28 11.19 -13.36
C SER A 97 7.62 10.78 -13.96
N ASP A 98 7.91 11.30 -15.14
CA ASP A 98 9.19 11.18 -15.85
C ASP A 98 10.08 12.43 -15.69
N LYS A 99 9.59 13.42 -14.93
CA LYS A 99 10.30 14.67 -14.64
C LYS A 99 10.87 14.63 -13.23
N ASN A 100 11.99 15.33 -13.04
CA ASN A 100 12.65 15.55 -11.75
C ASN A 100 13.37 14.33 -11.16
N TYR A 101 13.59 13.28 -11.95
CA TYR A 101 14.34 12.10 -11.53
C TYR A 101 15.60 11.93 -12.37
N PRO A 102 16.70 11.44 -11.76
CA PRO A 102 17.99 11.38 -12.41
C PRO A 102 18.01 10.30 -13.49
N HIS A 103 18.89 10.48 -14.48
CA HIS A 103 19.20 9.48 -15.53
C HIS A 103 18.00 8.96 -16.34
N GLY A 104 16.88 9.69 -16.35
CA GLY A 104 15.67 9.30 -17.10
C GLY A 104 14.86 8.20 -16.40
N VAL A 105 14.99 8.05 -15.09
CA VAL A 105 14.12 7.18 -14.29
C VAL A 105 12.72 7.75 -14.19
N ILE A 106 11.74 6.84 -14.16
CA ILE A 106 10.32 7.17 -14.16
C ILE A 106 9.72 6.70 -12.84
N LYS A 107 9.04 7.59 -12.12
CA LYS A 107 8.14 7.19 -11.03
C LYS A 107 6.88 6.61 -11.64
N ILE A 108 6.53 5.39 -11.23
CA ILE A 108 5.36 4.68 -11.75
C ILE A 108 4.24 4.54 -10.72
N GLY A 109 4.57 4.60 -9.43
CA GLY A 109 3.61 4.42 -8.36
C GLY A 109 4.09 4.99 -7.04
N GLU A 110 3.12 5.32 -6.19
CA GLU A 110 3.35 5.85 -4.85
C GLU A 110 2.26 5.36 -3.91
N ASP A 111 2.68 4.63 -2.88
CA ASP A 111 1.82 4.10 -1.83
C ASP A 111 2.17 4.80 -0.51
N HIS A 112 1.17 5.03 0.34
CA HIS A 112 1.35 5.68 1.65
C HIS A 112 0.89 4.70 2.73
N PRO A 113 1.67 3.64 3.01
CA PRO A 113 1.24 2.61 3.95
C PRO A 113 1.06 3.15 5.38
N TYR A 114 1.74 4.25 5.73
CA TYR A 114 1.66 4.91 7.04
C TYR A 114 1.75 6.44 6.90
N HIS A 115 1.21 7.20 7.87
CA HIS A 115 1.28 8.67 7.89
C HIS A 115 2.73 9.15 7.78
N ASP A 116 3.00 10.11 6.88
CA ASP A 116 4.32 10.66 6.55
C ASP A 116 5.36 9.68 5.96
N GLN A 117 4.96 8.46 5.59
CA GLN A 117 5.85 7.51 4.93
C GLN A 117 5.32 7.10 3.56
N SER A 118 6.05 7.49 2.51
CA SER A 118 5.76 7.07 1.14
C SER A 118 6.68 5.94 0.70
N LEU A 119 6.06 4.90 0.12
CA LEU A 119 6.71 3.88 -0.66
C LEU A 119 6.60 4.25 -2.13
N GLN A 120 7.73 4.59 -2.74
CA GLN A 120 7.77 4.95 -4.15
C GLN A 120 8.27 3.77 -4.99
N VAL A 121 7.68 3.61 -6.18
CA VAL A 121 8.11 2.63 -7.17
C VAL A 121 8.63 3.37 -8.40
N PHE A 122 9.87 3.03 -8.77
CA PHE A 122 10.59 3.61 -9.89
C PHE A 122 10.89 2.56 -10.95
N MET A 123 11.06 3.02 -12.17
CA MET A 123 11.39 2.22 -13.34
C MET A 123 12.56 2.86 -14.09
N ALA A 124 13.63 2.10 -14.29
CA ALA A 124 14.78 2.49 -15.09
C ALA A 124 14.81 1.68 -16.40
N LEU A 125 14.71 2.39 -17.53
CA LEU A 125 14.76 1.80 -18.88
C LEU A 125 16.17 1.85 -19.50
N HIS A 126 17.21 2.06 -18.69
CA HIS A 126 18.61 2.04 -19.13
C HIS A 126 19.38 0.86 -18.51
N GLY A 127 20.29 0.27 -19.27
CA GLY A 127 20.98 -0.97 -18.90
C GLY A 127 22.44 -0.84 -18.47
N SER A 128 22.98 0.36 -18.19
CA SER A 128 24.40 0.48 -17.79
C SER A 128 24.58 0.53 -16.27
N ARG A 129 25.52 -0.30 -15.77
CA ARG A 129 25.89 -0.39 -14.34
C ARG A 129 26.16 0.93 -13.66
N GLU A 130 26.95 1.77 -14.31
CA GLU A 130 27.35 3.06 -13.78
C GLU A 130 26.14 3.98 -13.59
N LYS A 131 25.23 4.01 -14.58
CA LYS A 131 24.01 4.82 -14.50
C LYS A 131 23.05 4.25 -13.45
N LEU A 132 22.92 2.93 -13.34
CA LEU A 132 22.09 2.30 -12.30
C LEU A 132 22.60 2.61 -10.89
N ARG A 133 23.92 2.58 -10.67
CA ARG A 133 24.53 2.95 -9.39
C ARG A 133 24.29 4.42 -9.06
N SER A 134 24.55 5.34 -9.99
CA SER A 134 24.31 6.78 -9.80
C SER A 134 22.83 7.07 -9.53
N THR A 135 21.95 6.43 -10.30
CA THR A 135 20.50 6.48 -10.10
C THR A 135 20.10 6.09 -8.68
N ALA A 136 20.56 4.93 -8.21
CA ALA A 136 20.23 4.44 -6.88
C ALA A 136 20.71 5.38 -5.75
N LEU A 137 21.90 5.97 -5.90
CA LEU A 137 22.43 6.96 -4.95
C LEU A 137 21.57 8.22 -4.93
N GLU A 138 21.32 8.80 -6.09
CA GLU A 138 20.58 10.05 -6.21
C GLU A 138 19.12 9.90 -5.76
N LEU A 139 18.46 8.79 -6.13
CA LEU A 139 17.12 8.48 -5.61
C LEU A 139 17.11 8.35 -4.09
N SER A 140 18.12 7.69 -3.50
CA SER A 140 18.24 7.56 -2.04
C SER A 140 18.39 8.90 -1.32
N VAL A 141 18.95 9.91 -1.98
CA VAL A 141 19.07 11.28 -1.45
C VAL A 141 17.75 12.03 -1.64
N LEU A 142 17.10 11.87 -2.79
CA LEU A 142 15.88 12.60 -3.16
C LEU A 142 14.65 12.14 -2.37
N THR A 143 14.44 10.83 -2.21
CA THR A 143 13.19 10.31 -1.63
C THR A 143 13.20 10.27 -0.11
N GLN A 144 14.37 10.10 0.50
CA GLN A 144 14.57 9.91 1.95
C GLN A 144 13.73 8.78 2.58
N SER A 145 13.04 7.98 1.75
CA SER A 145 12.24 6.82 2.12
C SER A 145 12.61 5.60 1.29
N PRO A 146 12.38 4.38 1.82
CA PRO A 146 12.43 3.13 1.07
C PRO A 146 11.70 3.19 -0.26
N PHE A 147 12.31 2.65 -1.31
CA PHE A 147 11.72 2.57 -2.63
C PHE A 147 12.02 1.23 -3.32
N LEU A 148 11.19 0.89 -4.30
CA LEU A 148 11.43 -0.21 -5.23
C LEU A 148 11.93 0.35 -6.57
N LEU A 149 13.06 -0.12 -7.06
CA LEU A 149 13.60 0.23 -8.38
C LEU A 149 13.52 -0.96 -9.33
N LEU A 150 12.66 -0.88 -10.33
CA LEU A 150 12.56 -1.86 -11.41
C LEU A 150 13.60 -1.59 -12.49
N ILE A 151 14.36 -2.61 -12.87
CA ILE A 151 15.42 -2.53 -13.89
C ILE A 151 15.16 -3.53 -15.02
N LEU A 152 15.62 -3.24 -16.24
CA LEU A 152 15.27 -4.06 -17.42
C LEU A 152 15.72 -5.52 -17.34
N THR A 153 16.94 -5.80 -16.89
CA THR A 153 17.50 -7.16 -16.84
C THR A 153 18.51 -7.30 -15.71
N GLN A 154 18.82 -8.54 -15.33
CA GLN A 154 19.77 -8.89 -14.28
C GLN A 154 21.16 -8.32 -14.54
N GLU A 155 21.47 -7.20 -13.90
CA GLU A 155 22.86 -6.85 -13.61
C GLU A 155 23.14 -7.23 -12.16
N ARG A 156 23.77 -8.39 -11.94
CA ARG A 156 24.18 -8.81 -10.59
C ARG A 156 25.30 -7.89 -10.10
N SER A 157 24.94 -6.87 -9.34
CA SER A 157 25.89 -5.94 -8.75
C SER A 157 25.77 -5.97 -7.23
N THR A 158 26.62 -6.77 -6.58
CA THR A 158 26.71 -6.87 -5.11
C THR A 158 26.90 -5.50 -4.43
N ASP A 159 27.55 -4.58 -5.12
CA ASP A 159 27.72 -3.18 -4.70
C ASP A 159 26.37 -2.44 -4.63
N LEU A 160 25.47 -2.69 -5.58
CA LEU A 160 24.16 -2.06 -5.66
C LEU A 160 23.23 -2.60 -4.57
N ASP A 161 23.27 -3.92 -4.33
CA ASP A 161 22.58 -4.57 -3.21
C ASP A 161 23.03 -4.00 -1.86
N SER A 162 24.34 -3.87 -1.67
CA SER A 162 24.94 -3.34 -0.43
C SER A 162 24.58 -1.88 -0.20
N LEU A 163 24.40 -1.10 -1.27
CA LEU A 163 24.05 0.31 -1.22
C LEU A 163 22.58 0.51 -0.88
N LEU A 164 21.69 -0.21 -1.58
CA LEU A 164 20.25 -0.09 -1.41
C LEU A 164 19.79 -0.71 -0.08
N SER A 165 20.40 -1.80 0.37
CA SER A 165 20.09 -2.41 1.68
C SER A 165 20.33 -1.45 2.84
N LYS A 166 21.40 -0.64 2.81
CA LYS A 166 21.64 0.44 3.81
C LYS A 166 20.53 1.48 3.86
N ARG A 167 19.81 1.66 2.75
CA ARG A 167 18.69 2.61 2.61
C ARG A 167 17.33 1.91 2.73
N LYS A 168 17.31 0.61 3.06
CA LYS A 168 16.11 -0.23 3.10
C LYS A 168 15.34 -0.21 1.77
N SER A 169 16.02 0.05 0.66
CA SER A 169 15.45 0.03 -0.69
C SER A 169 15.80 -1.28 -1.40
N ILE A 170 15.02 -1.64 -2.40
CA ILE A 170 15.21 -2.88 -3.17
C ILE A 170 15.24 -2.53 -4.65
N HIS A 171 16.10 -3.23 -5.42
CA HIS A 171 15.97 -3.24 -6.87
C HIS A 171 15.53 -4.63 -7.34
N LEU A 172 14.78 -4.68 -8.44
CA LEU A 172 14.29 -5.94 -8.99
C LEU A 172 14.29 -5.92 -10.52
N PRO A 173 14.89 -6.92 -11.18
CA PRO A 173 14.78 -7.09 -12.62
C PRO A 173 13.34 -7.36 -13.07
N MET A 174 12.90 -6.72 -14.16
CA MET A 174 11.54 -6.85 -14.68
C MET A 174 11.19 -8.28 -15.11
N ASP A 175 12.16 -9.02 -15.65
CA ASP A 175 12.03 -10.43 -16.05
C ASP A 175 11.78 -11.38 -14.85
N GLN A 176 12.19 -10.96 -13.65
CA GLN A 176 11.89 -11.65 -12.40
C GLN A 176 10.63 -11.12 -11.72
N ALA A 177 10.32 -9.85 -11.92
CA ALA A 177 9.21 -9.17 -11.28
C ALA A 177 7.87 -9.50 -11.93
N PHE A 178 7.84 -9.75 -13.24
CA PHE A 178 6.59 -9.87 -14.00
C PHE A 178 6.59 -11.03 -14.99
N ARG A 179 5.39 -11.53 -15.27
CA ARG A 179 5.10 -12.39 -16.42
C ARG A 179 3.84 -11.90 -17.12
N PHE A 180 3.80 -12.09 -18.42
CA PHE A 180 2.54 -11.99 -19.16
C PHE A 180 1.71 -13.25 -18.92
N GLY A 181 0.42 -13.05 -18.67
CA GLY A 181 -0.58 -14.10 -18.65
C GLY A 181 -1.17 -14.36 -20.04
N SER A 182 -2.12 -15.28 -20.10
CA SER A 182 -2.65 -15.84 -21.35
C SER A 182 -3.40 -14.84 -22.23
N TYR A 183 -3.79 -13.68 -21.69
CA TYR A 183 -4.52 -12.63 -22.41
C TYR A 183 -3.75 -11.30 -22.44
N GLY A 184 -2.43 -11.35 -22.28
CA GLY A 184 -1.58 -10.15 -22.26
C GLY A 184 -1.69 -9.34 -20.97
N GLU A 185 -2.29 -9.90 -19.91
CA GLU A 185 -2.28 -9.29 -18.59
C GLU A 185 -0.90 -9.41 -17.95
N LEU A 186 -0.39 -8.33 -17.36
CA LEU A 186 0.88 -8.35 -16.63
C LEU A 186 0.61 -8.80 -15.19
N LYS A 187 1.27 -9.87 -14.75
CA LYS A 187 1.14 -10.40 -13.38
C LYS A 187 2.46 -10.29 -12.63
N ALA A 188 2.40 -9.70 -11.44
CA ALA A 188 3.53 -9.70 -10.52
C ALA A 188 3.86 -11.13 -10.07
N GLN A 189 5.15 -11.43 -10.02
CA GLN A 189 5.69 -12.69 -9.55
C GLN A 189 6.06 -12.59 -8.07
N GLN A 190 6.35 -13.74 -7.45
CA GLN A 190 6.72 -13.83 -6.04
C GLN A 190 7.86 -12.88 -5.62
N PRO A 191 8.94 -12.68 -6.42
CA PRO A 191 9.99 -11.73 -6.06
C PRO A 191 9.47 -10.30 -5.88
N ALA A 192 8.56 -9.85 -6.75
CA ALA A 192 7.98 -8.50 -6.69
C ALA A 192 7.04 -8.33 -5.49
N THR A 193 6.17 -9.31 -5.25
CA THR A 193 5.24 -9.27 -4.11
C THR A 193 6.01 -9.32 -2.78
N PHE A 194 7.05 -10.15 -2.69
CA PHE A 194 7.92 -10.25 -1.51
C PHE A 194 8.71 -8.96 -1.27
N ALA A 195 9.26 -8.35 -2.33
CA ALA A 195 9.99 -7.09 -2.23
C ALA A 195 9.09 -5.97 -1.71
N LEU A 196 7.87 -5.83 -2.24
CA LEU A 196 6.90 -4.84 -1.76
C LEU A 196 6.47 -5.09 -0.33
N ALA A 197 6.18 -6.34 0.05
CA ALA A 197 5.83 -6.68 1.43
C ALA A 197 6.98 -6.32 2.39
N SER A 198 8.22 -6.61 1.99
CA SER A 198 9.42 -6.29 2.76
C SER A 198 9.62 -4.78 2.91
N LEU A 199 9.38 -3.99 1.86
CA LEU A 199 9.43 -2.53 1.90
C LEU A 199 8.33 -1.94 2.78
N ARG A 200 7.09 -2.42 2.66
CA ARG A 200 5.97 -2.04 3.52
C ARG A 200 6.27 -2.35 4.99
N ASN A 201 6.85 -3.52 5.28
CA ASN A 201 7.28 -3.90 6.63
C ASN A 201 8.46 -3.05 7.14
N ALA A 202 9.36 -2.62 6.27
CA ALA A 202 10.48 -1.76 6.64
C ALA A 202 10.04 -0.32 6.97
N LEU A 203 8.94 0.12 6.35
CA LEU A 203 8.21 1.36 6.63
C LEU A 203 7.24 1.23 7.81
N ALA A 204 6.89 0.01 8.21
CA ALA A 204 6.06 -0.19 9.38
C ALA A 204 6.72 0.52 10.57
N PRO A 205 5.93 1.24 11.40
CA PRO A 205 6.45 1.84 12.61
C PRO A 205 7.18 0.75 13.37
N GLN A 206 8.52 0.84 13.41
CA GLN A 206 9.30 -0.11 14.17
C GLN A 206 8.80 0.02 15.59
N ALA A 207 8.26 -1.06 16.16
CA ALA A 207 7.96 -1.15 17.58
C ALA A 207 9.29 -1.12 18.34
N GLN A 208 9.94 0.04 18.33
CA GLN A 208 11.05 0.37 19.19
C GLN A 208 10.45 0.95 20.44
N ASN A 209 10.30 0.06 21.43
CA ASN A 209 10.20 0.37 22.84
C ASN A 209 10.79 1.75 23.17
N ARG A 210 9.93 2.75 23.37
CA ARG A 210 10.19 3.97 24.17
C ARG A 210 8.90 4.77 24.35
N GLY A 211 8.13 4.39 25.37
CA GLY A 211 7.47 5.30 26.34
C GLY A 211 6.73 6.54 25.83
N LEU A 212 6.25 6.56 24.59
CA LEU A 212 5.45 7.63 24.00
C LEU A 212 4.28 6.98 23.28
N THR A 213 3.10 7.58 23.46
CA THR A 213 1.79 7.19 22.93
C THR A 213 1.83 6.90 21.42
N GLU A 214 2.25 5.69 21.00
CA GLU A 214 2.23 5.27 19.59
C GLU A 214 0.77 5.15 19.14
N LEU A 215 0.35 6.06 18.25
CA LEU A 215 -1.00 6.08 17.70
C LEU A 215 -1.31 4.80 16.91
N PHE A 216 -2.59 4.41 16.84
CA PHE A 216 -3.01 3.32 15.98
C PHE A 216 -2.88 3.74 14.50
N PRO A 217 -2.31 2.90 13.62
CA PRO A 217 -2.18 3.21 12.20
C PRO A 217 -3.52 2.98 11.48
N THR A 218 -4.44 3.93 11.68
CA THR A 218 -5.79 3.91 11.11
C THR A 218 -5.74 4.20 9.60
N PRO A 219 -6.28 3.31 8.74
CA PRO A 219 -6.38 3.57 7.30
C PRO A 219 -7.19 4.84 6.99
N ALA A 220 -6.84 5.57 5.91
CA ALA A 220 -7.47 6.85 5.56
C ALA A 220 -8.99 6.79 5.31
N SER A 221 -9.50 5.63 4.90
CA SER A 221 -10.95 5.39 4.68
C SER A 221 -11.65 4.78 5.90
N ALA A 222 -10.96 4.63 7.02
CA ALA A 222 -11.54 3.98 8.19
C ALA A 222 -12.60 4.86 8.86
N SER A 223 -13.59 4.20 9.43
CA SER A 223 -14.59 4.81 10.31
C SER A 223 -14.65 4.01 11.61
N TRP A 224 -15.37 4.52 12.62
CA TRP A 224 -15.59 3.75 13.85
C TRP A 224 -16.18 2.36 13.58
N LYS A 225 -17.07 2.23 12.58
CA LYS A 225 -17.69 0.95 12.20
C LYS A 225 -16.73 -0.10 11.65
N SER A 226 -15.55 0.33 11.15
CA SER A 226 -14.52 -0.60 10.68
C SER A 226 -13.57 -1.07 11.78
N LEU A 227 -13.69 -0.54 13.00
CA LEU A 227 -12.87 -0.92 14.14
C LEU A 227 -13.49 -2.10 14.89
N ILE A 228 -12.64 -3.07 15.22
CA ILE A 228 -12.95 -4.21 16.08
C ILE A 228 -11.98 -4.22 17.25
N LEU A 229 -12.50 -4.13 18.46
CA LEU A 229 -11.75 -4.12 19.71
C LEU A 229 -12.03 -5.41 20.49
N GLU A 230 -11.01 -6.22 20.73
CA GLU A 230 -11.12 -7.51 21.39
C GLU A 230 -10.28 -7.54 22.66
N PHE A 231 -10.92 -7.59 23.81
CA PHE A 231 -10.20 -7.77 25.07
C PHE A 231 -9.84 -9.24 25.26
N HIS A 232 -8.57 -9.52 25.53
CA HIS A 232 -8.06 -10.87 25.80
C HIS A 232 -7.58 -11.05 27.25
N ALA A 233 -7.35 -9.95 27.96
CA ALA A 233 -7.11 -9.89 29.40
C ALA A 233 -7.45 -8.47 29.90
N ASP A 234 -7.35 -8.24 31.21
CA ASP A 234 -7.73 -6.96 31.81
C ASP A 234 -6.94 -5.77 31.27
N GLU A 235 -5.65 -5.95 31.01
CA GLU A 235 -4.80 -4.90 30.42
C GLU A 235 -4.42 -5.16 28.97
N LEU A 236 -5.09 -6.10 28.29
CA LEU A 236 -4.73 -6.52 26.94
C LEU A 236 -5.93 -6.50 25.99
N MET A 237 -5.88 -5.60 25.02
CA MET A 237 -6.84 -5.48 23.93
C MET A 237 -6.13 -5.66 22.57
N LEU A 238 -6.73 -6.40 21.65
CA LEU A 238 -6.39 -6.38 20.23
C LEU A 238 -7.32 -5.41 19.50
N ALA A 239 -6.76 -4.39 18.86
CA ALA A 239 -7.48 -3.48 17.99
C ALA A 239 -7.24 -3.87 16.52
N LYS A 240 -8.31 -3.97 15.73
CA LYS A 240 -8.26 -4.35 14.32
C LYS A 240 -8.99 -3.32 13.45
N CYS A 241 -8.42 -3.00 12.29
CA CYS A 241 -9.04 -2.16 11.27
C CYS A 241 -8.55 -2.59 9.87
N GLY A 242 -9.38 -3.27 9.10
CA GLY A 242 -8.95 -3.86 7.83
C GLY A 242 -7.84 -4.89 8.03
N SER A 243 -6.69 -4.73 7.38
CA SER A 243 -5.50 -5.58 7.53
C SER A 243 -4.64 -5.22 8.74
N VAL A 244 -4.92 -4.10 9.42
CA VAL A 244 -4.15 -3.63 10.58
C VAL A 244 -4.64 -4.33 11.84
N VAL A 245 -3.73 -4.96 12.57
CA VAL A 245 -3.97 -5.54 13.90
C VAL A 245 -2.89 -5.03 14.86
N ARG A 246 -3.28 -4.49 16.01
CA ARG A 246 -2.37 -4.04 17.06
C ARG A 246 -2.76 -4.57 18.42
N ARG A 247 -1.74 -4.95 19.19
CA ARG A 247 -1.83 -5.11 20.63
C ARG A 247 -1.86 -3.73 21.28
N VAL A 248 -2.82 -3.52 22.17
CA VAL A 248 -3.05 -2.28 22.89
C VAL A 248 -3.20 -2.59 24.38
N GLU A 249 -2.45 -1.85 25.17
CA GLU A 249 -2.44 -1.90 26.64
C GLU A 249 -2.74 -0.49 27.16
N PRO A 250 -3.14 -0.31 28.43
CA PRO A 250 -3.57 0.99 28.96
C PRO A 250 -2.57 2.12 28.72
N GLU A 251 -1.26 1.84 28.75
CA GLU A 251 -0.18 2.81 28.52
C GLU A 251 -0.26 3.47 27.14
N HIS A 252 -0.62 2.70 26.11
CA HIS A 252 -0.64 3.15 24.72
C HIS A 252 -1.67 4.25 24.47
N MET A 253 -2.74 4.32 25.28
CA MET A 253 -3.76 5.38 25.22
C MET A 253 -3.62 6.43 26.34
N GLY A 254 -2.51 6.38 27.08
CA GLY A 254 -2.34 7.20 28.29
C GLY A 254 -3.40 6.92 29.34
N MET A 255 -3.88 5.68 29.43
CA MET A 255 -4.87 5.19 30.39
C MET A 255 -4.22 4.30 31.46
N LYS A 256 -2.93 4.51 31.78
CA LYS A 256 -2.27 3.91 32.95
C LYS A 256 -1.86 4.99 33.93
N ASN A 257 -2.20 4.80 35.21
CA ASN A 257 -1.82 5.72 36.26
C ASN A 257 -0.33 5.53 36.58
N ARG A 258 0.48 6.59 36.44
CA ARG A 258 1.93 6.53 36.69
C ARG A 258 2.31 6.24 38.14
N LYS A 259 1.43 6.55 39.10
CA LYS A 259 1.71 6.35 40.54
C LYS A 259 1.39 4.94 41.00
N SER A 260 0.23 4.40 40.60
CA SER A 260 -0.23 3.08 41.02
C SER A 260 0.14 1.97 40.04
N GLY A 261 0.51 2.30 38.81
CA GLY A 261 0.67 1.34 37.73
C GLY A 261 -0.63 0.68 37.27
N ARG A 262 -1.79 1.04 37.85
CA ARG A 262 -3.09 0.47 37.48
C ARG A 262 -3.73 1.20 36.29
N PRO A 263 -4.64 0.57 35.54
CA PRO A 263 -5.40 1.24 34.50
C PRO A 263 -6.25 2.37 35.09
N THR A 264 -6.49 3.43 34.30
CA THR A 264 -7.41 4.50 34.70
C THR A 264 -8.85 4.07 34.47
N HIS A 265 -9.81 4.76 35.10
CA HIS A 265 -11.24 4.50 34.90
C HIS A 265 -11.69 4.56 33.43
N GLN A 266 -10.98 5.27 32.54
CA GLN A 266 -11.29 5.24 31.10
C GLN A 266 -11.02 3.87 30.49
N TRP A 267 -9.97 3.18 30.92
CA TRP A 267 -9.70 1.81 30.49
C TRP A 267 -10.74 0.85 31.07
N THR A 268 -11.09 1.00 32.35
CA THR A 268 -12.17 0.24 32.99
C THR A 268 -13.51 0.43 32.27
N MET A 269 -13.85 1.67 31.90
CA MET A 269 -15.06 1.97 31.13
C MET A 269 -15.02 1.36 29.72
N LEU A 270 -13.85 1.32 29.07
CA LEU A 270 -13.69 0.65 27.77
C LEU A 270 -13.84 -0.88 27.89
N ARG A 271 -13.37 -1.49 28.99
CA ARG A 271 -13.63 -2.90 29.31
C ARG A 271 -15.11 -3.15 29.57
N ALA A 272 -15.78 -2.27 30.32
CA ALA A 272 -17.21 -2.40 30.57
C ALA A 272 -18.01 -2.42 29.26
N LEU A 273 -17.67 -1.56 28.30
CA LEU A 273 -18.21 -1.61 26.94
C LEU A 273 -17.99 -2.97 26.26
N ALA A 274 -16.87 -3.65 26.51
CA ALA A 274 -16.61 -4.98 25.95
C ALA A 274 -17.48 -6.07 26.57
N ILE A 275 -17.84 -5.92 27.84
CA ILE A 275 -18.72 -6.83 28.59
C ILE A 275 -20.17 -6.63 28.13
N THR A 276 -20.58 -5.38 27.87
CA THR A 276 -21.94 -5.00 27.48
C THR A 276 -22.13 -4.86 25.96
N GLU A 277 -21.26 -5.50 25.18
CA GLU A 277 -21.29 -5.53 23.71
C GLU A 277 -21.46 -4.15 23.04
N GLY A 278 -20.79 -3.13 23.59
CA GLY A 278 -20.72 -1.78 23.04
C GLY A 278 -21.78 -0.82 23.56
N THR A 279 -22.54 -1.18 24.59
CA THR A 279 -23.58 -0.31 25.17
C THR A 279 -23.20 0.20 26.56
N LEU A 280 -23.31 1.50 26.82
CA LEU A 280 -23.27 2.00 28.19
C LEU A 280 -24.69 2.23 28.69
N PRO A 281 -25.00 1.76 29.89
CA PRO A 281 -26.33 1.90 30.46
C PRO A 281 -26.69 3.32 30.84
N LEU A 282 -27.99 3.51 31.13
CA LEU A 282 -28.52 4.73 31.71
C LEU A 282 -28.00 4.91 33.14
N PRO A 283 -27.23 5.98 33.42
CA PRO A 283 -26.86 6.33 34.77
C PRO A 283 -28.08 6.60 35.64
N ALA A 284 -27.99 6.34 36.94
CA ALA A 284 -28.86 7.00 37.90
C ALA A 284 -28.71 8.53 37.77
N PRO A 285 -29.78 9.33 38.04
CA PRO A 285 -29.73 10.79 37.87
C PRO A 285 -28.54 11.47 38.57
N GLU A 286 -28.15 10.95 39.73
CA GLU A 286 -27.04 11.45 40.56
C GLU A 286 -25.64 11.16 39.98
N GLU A 287 -25.50 10.13 39.13
CA GLU A 287 -24.23 9.69 38.54
C GLU A 287 -24.04 10.18 37.10
N GLN A 288 -25.10 10.76 36.52
CA GLN A 288 -25.19 11.07 35.10
C GLN A 288 -24.12 12.07 34.64
N ASP A 289 -23.83 13.10 35.42
CA ASP A 289 -22.83 14.11 35.07
C ASP A 289 -21.39 13.58 35.18
N ARG A 290 -21.15 12.72 36.18
CA ARG A 290 -19.86 12.04 36.37
C ARG A 290 -19.58 11.09 35.20
N ILE A 291 -20.55 10.27 34.82
CA ILE A 291 -20.42 9.31 33.70
C ILE A 291 -20.27 10.05 32.37
N LYS A 292 -21.02 11.14 32.13
CA LYS A 292 -20.82 12.01 30.96
C LYS A 292 -19.37 12.51 30.87
N LYS A 293 -18.78 12.95 31.99
CA LYS A 293 -17.40 13.44 32.05
C LYS A 293 -16.40 12.32 31.74
N GLN A 294 -16.55 11.15 32.36
CA GLN A 294 -15.69 9.99 32.10
C GLN A 294 -15.77 9.52 30.65
N LYS A 295 -16.99 9.42 30.10
CA LYS A 295 -17.23 9.08 28.69
C LYS A 295 -16.64 10.10 27.73
N SER A 296 -16.75 11.40 28.03
CA SER A 296 -16.15 12.46 27.21
C SER A 296 -14.63 12.33 27.15
N GLU A 297 -14.00 12.06 28.30
CA GLU A 297 -12.57 11.83 28.40
C GLU A 297 -12.12 10.54 27.68
N LEU A 298 -12.89 9.45 27.80
CA LEU A 298 -12.67 8.23 27.04
C LEU A 298 -12.77 8.50 25.53
N SER A 299 -13.81 9.22 25.10
CA SER A 299 -14.02 9.57 23.69
C SER A 299 -12.87 10.40 23.15
N ARG A 300 -12.36 11.35 23.93
CA ARG A 300 -11.18 12.16 23.60
C ARG A 300 -9.94 11.28 23.38
N LYS A 301 -9.68 10.32 24.27
CA LYS A 301 -8.54 9.41 24.17
C LYS A 301 -8.66 8.44 22.99
N LEU A 302 -9.86 7.90 22.73
CA LEU A 302 -10.13 7.05 21.57
C LEU A 302 -9.91 7.82 20.26
N LYS A 303 -10.49 9.02 20.13
CA LYS A 303 -10.29 9.90 18.96
C LYS A 303 -8.82 10.20 18.72
N ALA A 304 -8.07 10.50 19.80
CA ALA A 304 -6.64 10.75 19.71
C ALA A 304 -5.87 9.51 19.23
N TYR A 305 -6.10 8.36 19.85
CA TYR A 305 -5.37 7.12 19.54
C TYR A 305 -5.66 6.58 18.14
N PHE A 306 -6.93 6.57 17.73
CA PHE A 306 -7.37 6.07 16.42
C PHE A 306 -7.41 7.14 15.33
N GLN A 307 -7.10 8.40 15.64
CA GLN A 307 -7.04 9.49 14.66
C GLN A 307 -8.36 9.70 13.88
N LEU A 308 -9.50 9.39 14.52
CA LEU A 308 -10.84 9.57 13.99
C LEU A 308 -11.51 10.75 14.69
N SER A 309 -12.04 11.70 13.91
CA SER A 309 -12.61 12.96 14.46
C SER A 309 -14.04 12.81 14.97
N HIS A 310 -14.83 11.91 14.39
CA HIS A 310 -16.24 11.69 14.71
C HIS A 310 -16.43 11.12 16.12
N GLU A 311 -17.63 11.27 16.69
CA GLU A 311 -17.96 10.77 18.02
C GLU A 311 -17.99 9.22 18.08
N PRO A 312 -17.12 8.56 18.87
CA PRO A 312 -17.03 7.09 18.92
C PRO A 312 -18.20 6.43 19.63
N ILE A 313 -18.81 7.11 20.60
CA ILE A 313 -19.88 6.56 21.44
C ILE A 313 -21.05 7.57 21.50
N PRO A 314 -21.76 7.80 20.39
CA PRO A 314 -22.85 8.78 20.34
C PRO A 314 -24.02 8.42 21.27
N TRP A 315 -24.74 9.43 21.73
CA TRP A 315 -26.00 9.25 22.44
C TRP A 315 -27.12 8.89 21.44
N LYS A 316 -27.81 7.77 21.66
CA LYS A 316 -28.93 7.33 20.81
C LYS A 316 -30.25 7.79 21.43
N GLN A 317 -30.74 8.96 21.02
CA GLN A 317 -31.95 9.59 21.58
C GLN A 317 -33.17 8.65 21.64
N GLY A 318 -33.38 7.83 20.61
CA GLY A 318 -34.53 6.91 20.55
C GLY A 318 -34.47 5.77 21.57
N LYS A 319 -33.28 5.32 21.96
CA LYS A 319 -33.09 4.21 22.91
C LYS A 319 -32.63 4.66 24.31
N LYS A 320 -32.34 5.95 24.46
CA LYS A 320 -31.88 6.62 25.70
C LYS A 320 -30.57 6.05 26.30
N TYR A 321 -29.66 5.51 25.49
CA TYR A 321 -28.35 5.04 25.98
C TYR A 321 -27.21 5.46 25.04
N TRP A 322 -25.95 5.32 25.49
CA TRP A 322 -24.77 5.52 24.63
C TRP A 322 -24.36 4.20 23.97
N GLU A 323 -24.16 4.23 22.67
CA GLU A 323 -23.82 3.05 21.86
C GLU A 323 -22.53 3.32 21.11
N ALA A 324 -21.56 2.42 21.22
CA ALA A 324 -20.32 2.49 20.46
C ALA A 324 -20.61 2.33 18.96
N GLU A 325 -19.97 3.15 18.13
CA GLU A 325 -20.01 2.99 16.66
C GLU A 325 -19.00 1.94 16.16
N PHE A 326 -18.14 1.41 17.05
CA PHE A 326 -17.18 0.35 16.78
C PHE A 326 -17.63 -0.97 17.40
N GLN A 327 -17.12 -2.09 16.87
CA GLN A 327 -17.35 -3.40 17.46
C GLN A 327 -16.41 -3.62 18.64
N ILE A 328 -16.92 -4.06 19.78
CA ILE A 328 -16.12 -4.37 20.96
C ILE A 328 -16.63 -5.62 21.66
N ARG A 329 -15.71 -6.49 22.09
CA ARG A 329 -16.04 -7.78 22.76
C ARG A 329 -14.97 -8.25 23.72
N GLY A 330 -15.37 -8.96 24.76
CA GLY A 330 -14.47 -9.69 25.68
C GLY A 330 -14.27 -11.14 25.26
N VAL A 331 -13.06 -11.49 24.83
CA VAL A 331 -12.65 -12.87 24.51
C VAL A 331 -11.84 -13.39 25.71
N ASN A 332 -12.53 -14.05 26.66
CA ASN A 332 -11.99 -14.55 27.95
C ASN A 332 -11.92 -13.55 29.11
N LEU A 333 -12.70 -12.46 29.08
CA LEU A 333 -12.90 -11.67 30.30
C LEU A 333 -13.74 -12.53 31.28
N ARG A 334 -13.16 -12.86 32.45
CA ARG A 334 -13.93 -13.43 33.55
C ARG A 334 -14.76 -12.31 34.19
N GLU A 335 -15.95 -12.63 34.65
CA GLU A 335 -16.66 -11.76 35.59
C GLU A 335 -15.74 -11.52 36.80
N PRO A 336 -15.60 -10.27 37.28
CA PRO A 336 -14.82 -9.98 38.47
C PRO A 336 -15.29 -10.81 39.66
N THR A 337 -14.39 -11.61 40.25
CA THR A 337 -14.66 -12.28 41.53
C THR A 337 -14.34 -11.30 42.67
N ASN A 338 -15.27 -11.19 43.63
CA ASN A 338 -15.27 -10.29 44.80
C ASN A 338 -14.05 -10.34 45.75
N ASP A 339 -12.91 -10.93 45.38
CA ASP A 339 -11.80 -11.21 46.30
C ASP A 339 -10.67 -10.15 46.27
N ASP A 340 -10.77 -9.13 45.41
CA ASP A 340 -9.76 -8.06 45.28
C ASP A 340 -10.22 -6.70 45.86
N SER A 341 -11.33 -6.65 46.61
CA SER A 341 -11.99 -5.41 47.05
C SER A 341 -11.70 -5.01 48.51
N GLU A 342 -10.43 -4.79 48.86
CA GLU A 342 -10.08 -4.03 50.07
C GLU A 342 -9.28 -2.77 49.72
N GLU A 343 -9.88 -1.88 48.94
CA GLU A 343 -9.54 -0.45 49.02
C GLU A 343 -10.77 0.38 48.62
N GLN A 344 -11.53 0.75 49.65
CA GLN A 344 -12.71 1.59 49.59
C GLN A 344 -12.35 2.93 48.92
N THR A 345 -12.75 3.10 47.66
CA THR A 345 -12.71 4.38 46.96
C THR A 345 -14.15 4.73 46.57
N ASP A 346 -14.54 6.00 46.74
CA ASP A 346 -15.90 6.55 46.53
C ASP A 346 -16.35 6.55 45.04
N ASP A 347 -16.06 5.48 44.31
CA ASP A 347 -16.03 5.44 42.86
C ASP A 347 -16.89 4.31 42.29
N VAL A 348 -18.08 4.71 41.85
CA VAL A 348 -19.17 4.01 41.15
C VAL A 348 -18.77 3.13 39.97
N TRP A 349 -17.51 3.04 39.52
CA TRP A 349 -17.12 2.16 38.41
C TRP A 349 -15.81 1.45 38.74
N ASP A 350 -15.80 0.73 39.84
CA ASP A 350 -14.91 -0.41 40.01
C ASP A 350 -15.51 -1.65 39.34
N ASP A 351 -14.73 -2.73 39.33
CA ASP A 351 -15.18 -4.02 38.80
C ASP A 351 -16.40 -4.57 39.58
N GLU A 352 -16.64 -4.10 40.81
CA GLU A 352 -17.78 -4.47 41.66
C GLU A 352 -19.09 -3.81 41.17
N TYR A 353 -19.09 -2.54 40.75
CA TYR A 353 -20.29 -1.89 40.18
C TYR A 353 -20.70 -2.49 38.84
N ALA A 354 -19.73 -2.77 37.96
CA ALA A 354 -20.00 -3.46 36.70
C ALA A 354 -20.63 -4.84 36.96
N SER A 355 -20.13 -5.58 37.95
CA SER A 355 -20.66 -6.90 38.33
C SER A 355 -22.03 -6.83 39.01
N ARG A 356 -22.25 -5.83 39.88
CA ARG A 356 -23.53 -5.64 40.62
C ARG A 356 -24.68 -5.19 39.72
N HIS A 357 -24.39 -4.45 38.65
CA HIS A 357 -25.41 -3.92 37.74
C HIS A 357 -25.49 -4.63 36.37
N TYR A 358 -24.52 -5.47 36.02
CA TYR A 358 -24.46 -6.19 34.74
C TYR A 358 -24.09 -7.66 34.95
N SER A 359 -25.03 -8.46 35.47
CA SER A 359 -25.01 -9.90 35.21
C SER A 359 -25.71 -10.16 33.86
N PRO A 360 -25.10 -10.88 32.90
CA PRO A 360 -25.74 -11.26 31.65
C PRO A 360 -26.96 -12.19 31.84
N PHE A 361 -27.17 -12.69 33.06
CA PHE A 361 -28.23 -13.63 33.44
C PHE A 361 -29.30 -13.05 34.37
N ALA A 362 -29.46 -11.72 34.43
CA ALA A 362 -30.70 -11.14 34.97
C ALA A 362 -31.82 -11.33 33.94
N ALA A 363 -32.35 -12.55 33.85
CA ALA A 363 -33.64 -12.81 33.25
C ALA A 363 -34.67 -11.86 33.89
N HIS A 364 -35.23 -10.95 33.10
CA HIS A 364 -36.46 -10.28 33.48
C HIS A 364 -37.63 -11.24 33.19
N PRO A 365 -38.56 -11.43 34.14
CA PRO A 365 -39.77 -12.23 33.95
C PRO A 365 -40.74 -11.65 32.91
#